data_AF-A0A1V1WAM4-F1
#
_entry.id   AF-A0A1V1WAM4-F1
#
_cell.length_a   1.000
_cell.length_b   1.000
_cell.length_c   1.000
_cell.angle_alpha   90.00
_cell.angle_beta   90.00
_cell.angle_gamma   90.00
#
_symmetry.space_group_name_H-M   'P 1'
#
loop_
_entity.id
_entity.type
_entity.pdbx_description
1 polymer ?
#
loop_
_entity_poly.entity_id
_entity_poly.type
_entity_poly.pdbx_seq_one_letter_code
_entity_poly.pdbx_strand_id
1 'polypeptide(L)'
;MMSALASNWTWSALAMLVVILFLVGALPVYTVRLLVKFYPPDDPRRAELVAEMHQAIAYRDRWLWLFETAAVASIEGVAARVNARRFRVHRTTRTLRLLGEYLGLLEDSGLDGARELAYETPNVGLDIIFLSSEEHRRQAQDEWLAWVASELRSWTQACSDCGEAPFPLPDGLQERWRAQDGSR
;
A
#
# COMPACT_ATOMS: atom_id res chain seq x y z
N MET A 1 8.95 62.62 -19.11
CA MET A 1 9.59 61.94 -17.96
C MET A 1 8.62 61.19 -17.06
N MET A 2 7.37 61.65 -16.84
CA MET A 2 6.42 60.95 -15.95
C MET A 2 5.94 59.57 -16.47
N SER A 3 5.98 59.32 -17.78
CA SER A 3 5.58 58.02 -18.38
C SER A 3 6.55 56.87 -18.08
N ALA A 4 7.84 57.15 -17.89
CA ALA A 4 8.85 56.11 -17.60
C ALA A 4 8.74 55.57 -16.16
N LEU A 5 8.34 56.43 -15.20
CA LEU A 5 8.14 56.02 -13.81
C LEU A 5 6.88 55.17 -13.63
N ALA A 6 5.83 55.43 -14.42
CA ALA A 6 4.60 54.63 -14.39
C ALA A 6 4.82 53.18 -14.87
N SER A 7 5.68 52.99 -15.87
CA SER A 7 6.02 51.66 -16.41
C SER A 7 6.61 50.73 -15.34
N ASN A 8 7.62 51.19 -14.59
CA ASN A 8 8.31 50.35 -13.61
C ASN A 8 7.40 49.88 -12.47
N TRP A 9 6.41 50.69 -12.10
CA TRP A 9 5.44 50.34 -11.07
C TRP A 9 4.49 49.22 -11.53
N THR A 10 3.99 49.29 -12.77
CA THR A 10 3.07 48.26 -13.29
C THR A 10 3.70 46.86 -13.34
N TRP A 11 4.96 46.76 -13.79
CA TRP A 11 5.69 45.50 -13.81
C TRP A 11 5.94 44.93 -12.41
N SER A 12 6.26 45.80 -11.45
CA SER A 12 6.50 45.39 -10.06
C SER A 12 5.21 44.88 -9.41
N ALA A 13 4.08 45.56 -9.66
CA ALA A 13 2.77 45.12 -9.16
C ALA A 13 2.35 43.78 -9.76
N LEU A 14 2.56 43.58 -11.07
CA LEU A 14 2.25 42.32 -11.75
C LEU A 14 3.13 41.17 -11.23
N ALA A 15 4.42 41.41 -11.02
CA ALA A 15 5.32 40.43 -10.43
C ALA A 15 4.86 40.02 -9.01
N MET A 16 4.51 40.99 -8.16
CA MET A 16 3.99 40.72 -6.82
C MET A 16 2.69 39.92 -6.86
N LEU A 17 1.77 40.24 -7.77
CA LEU A 17 0.54 39.49 -7.96
C LEU A 17 0.80 38.02 -8.31
N VAL A 18 1.74 37.76 -9.24
CA VAL A 18 2.14 36.39 -9.62
C VAL A 18 2.74 35.65 -8.43
N VAL A 19 3.60 36.31 -7.63
CA VAL A 19 4.18 35.71 -6.42
C VAL A 19 3.09 35.36 -5.42
N ILE A 20 2.14 36.25 -5.15
CA ILE A 20 1.03 35.99 -4.22
C ILE A 20 0.17 34.82 -4.71
N LEU A 21 -0.17 34.79 -6.00
CA LEU A 21 -0.93 33.68 -6.60
C LEU A 21 -0.16 32.35 -6.49
N PHE A 22 1.16 32.37 -6.70
CA PHE A 22 2.00 31.20 -6.52
C PHE A 22 2.01 30.73 -5.06
N LEU A 23 2.22 31.64 -4.11
CA LEU A 23 2.26 31.32 -2.68
C LEU A 23 0.93 30.76 -2.18
N VAL A 24 -0.20 31.34 -2.58
CA VAL A 24 -1.53 30.91 -2.10
C VAL A 24 -2.05 29.68 -2.86
N GLY A 25 -1.68 29.52 -4.13
CA GLY A 25 -2.18 28.45 -4.98
C GLY A 25 -1.24 27.26 -5.11
N ALA A 26 -0.10 27.46 -5.76
CA ALA A 26 0.78 26.38 -6.20
C ALA A 26 1.71 25.87 -5.10
N LEU A 27 2.20 26.77 -4.24
CA LEU A 27 3.18 26.42 -3.21
C LEU A 27 2.66 25.36 -2.23
N PRO A 28 1.44 25.41 -1.68
CA PRO A 28 0.95 24.41 -0.74
C PRO A 28 0.85 23.02 -1.39
N VAL A 29 0.36 22.94 -2.63
CA VAL A 29 0.28 21.69 -3.40
C VAL A 29 1.67 21.13 -3.66
N TYR A 30 2.62 21.99 -4.03
CA TYR A 30 4.01 21.60 -4.24
C TYR A 30 4.64 21.07 -2.94
N THR A 31 4.41 21.74 -1.81
CA THR A 31 4.92 21.31 -0.50
C THR A 31 4.37 19.95 -0.10
N VAL A 32 3.06 19.70 -0.26
CA VAL A 32 2.48 18.36 0.01
C VAL A 32 3.12 17.29 -0.86
N ARG A 33 3.37 17.56 -2.15
CA ARG A 33 4.09 16.62 -3.03
C ARG A 33 5.52 16.34 -2.57
N LEU A 34 6.19 17.32 -1.95
CA LEU A 34 7.49 17.10 -1.32
C LEU A 34 7.36 16.27 -0.03
N LEU A 35 6.36 16.54 0.80
CA LEU A 35 6.12 15.78 2.04
C LEU A 35 5.82 14.30 1.77
N VAL A 36 5.05 14.00 0.73
CA VAL A 36 4.77 12.64 0.24
C VAL A 36 6.05 11.88 -0.13
N LYS A 37 7.14 12.59 -0.45
CA LYS A 37 8.45 11.97 -0.69
C LYS A 37 9.21 11.61 0.59
N PHE A 38 8.73 11.92 1.79
CA PHE A 38 9.32 11.37 3.02
C PHE A 38 8.90 9.92 3.26
N TYR A 39 7.66 9.59 2.93
CA TYR A 39 7.11 8.24 3.05
C TYR A 39 7.70 7.27 1.99
N PRO A 40 7.76 5.96 2.28
CA PRO A 40 8.12 4.95 1.29
C PRO A 40 7.04 4.82 0.21
N PRO A 41 7.38 4.37 -1.01
CA PRO A 41 6.48 4.46 -2.16
C PRO A 41 5.14 3.74 -2.00
N ASP A 42 5.12 2.65 -1.23
CA ASP A 42 3.94 1.79 -1.00
C ASP A 42 3.14 2.19 0.24
N ASP A 43 3.47 3.31 0.89
CA ASP A 43 2.79 3.76 2.11
C ASP A 43 1.42 4.38 1.78
N PRO A 44 0.31 3.90 2.39
CA PRO A 44 -1.03 4.42 2.13
C PRO A 44 -1.15 5.92 2.46
N ARG A 45 -0.34 6.43 3.41
CA ARG A 45 -0.37 7.83 3.83
C ARG A 45 -0.03 8.79 2.70
N ARG A 46 0.69 8.32 1.66
CA ARG A 46 1.01 9.11 0.46
C ARG A 46 -0.24 9.55 -0.30
N ALA A 47 -1.23 8.66 -0.43
CA ALA A 47 -2.47 8.96 -1.11
C ALA A 47 -3.40 9.82 -0.23
N GLU A 48 -3.44 9.52 1.06
CA GLU A 48 -4.25 10.25 2.05
C GLU A 48 -3.84 11.72 2.14
N LEU A 49 -2.54 12.03 2.24
CA LEU A 49 -2.05 13.41 2.33
C LEU A 49 -2.47 14.29 1.14
N VAL A 50 -2.49 13.71 -0.07
CA VAL A 50 -2.92 14.43 -1.27
C VAL A 50 -4.43 14.62 -1.26
N ALA A 51 -5.19 13.62 -0.82
CA ALA A 51 -6.64 13.70 -0.72
C ALA A 51 -7.09 14.73 0.35
N GLU A 52 -6.49 14.71 1.54
CA GLU A 52 -6.76 15.64 2.64
C GLU A 52 -6.57 17.10 2.20
N MET A 53 -5.49 17.39 1.48
CA MET A 53 -5.20 18.75 0.97
C MET A 53 -6.28 19.28 0.02
N HIS A 54 -6.89 18.42 -0.80
CA HIS A 54 -7.88 18.84 -1.79
C HIS A 54 -9.30 18.89 -1.21
N GLN A 55 -9.64 18.00 -0.28
CA GLN A 55 -11.03 17.75 0.11
C GLN A 55 -11.38 18.25 1.51
N ALA A 56 -10.45 18.21 2.47
CA ALA A 56 -10.81 18.35 3.88
C ALA A 56 -10.65 19.79 4.44
N ILE A 57 -9.92 20.68 3.75
CA ILE A 57 -9.35 21.86 4.40
C ILE A 57 -9.81 23.17 3.75
N ALA A 58 -10.44 24.01 4.57
CA ALA A 58 -10.81 25.37 4.20
C ALA A 58 -9.56 26.21 3.86
N TYR A 59 -9.65 27.10 2.86
CA TYR A 59 -8.52 27.89 2.38
C TYR A 59 -7.76 28.66 3.46
N ARG A 60 -8.44 29.12 4.52
CA ARG A 60 -7.84 29.87 5.62
C ARG A 60 -6.92 29.01 6.49
N ASP A 61 -7.26 27.75 6.69
CA ASP A 61 -6.57 26.85 7.62
C ASP A 61 -5.48 26.00 6.94
N ARG A 62 -5.36 26.12 5.61
CA ARG A 62 -4.38 25.36 4.81
C ARG A 62 -2.94 25.54 5.28
N TRP A 63 -2.56 26.76 5.68
CA TRP A 63 -1.19 27.01 6.12
C TRP A 63 -0.88 26.36 7.45
N LEU A 64 -1.79 26.46 8.42
CA LEU A 64 -1.63 25.83 9.73
C LEU A 64 -1.54 24.31 9.57
N TRP A 65 -2.49 23.72 8.84
CA TRP A 65 -2.48 22.29 8.54
C TRP A 65 -1.20 21.87 7.81
N LEU A 66 -0.71 22.66 6.86
CA LEU A 66 0.51 22.34 6.12
C LEU A 66 1.73 22.28 7.06
N PHE A 67 1.85 23.19 8.03
CA PHE A 67 2.94 23.19 9.00
C PHE A 67 2.85 22.01 9.98
N GLU A 68 1.66 21.71 10.50
CA GLU A 68 1.42 20.56 11.36
C GLU A 68 1.75 19.25 10.64
N THR A 69 1.23 19.11 9.42
CA THR A 69 1.47 17.96 8.55
C THR A 69 2.94 17.84 8.17
N ALA A 70 3.63 18.96 7.91
CA ALA A 70 5.06 18.95 7.65
C ALA A 70 5.86 18.47 8.86
N ALA A 71 5.51 18.91 10.07
CA ALA A 71 6.17 18.47 11.30
C ALA A 71 5.98 16.96 11.51
N VAL A 72 4.74 16.48 11.43
CA VAL A 72 4.42 15.05 11.56
C VAL A 72 5.12 14.21 10.49
N ALA A 73 5.02 14.61 9.21
CA ALA A 73 5.64 13.90 8.09
C ALA A 73 7.18 13.86 8.18
N SER A 74 7.80 14.90 8.76
CA SER A 74 9.26 14.93 8.95
C SER A 74 9.74 13.92 10.00
N ILE A 75 8.92 13.65 11.03
CA ILE A 75 9.25 12.70 12.09
C ILE A 75 8.85 11.29 11.66
N GLU A 76 7.57 11.08 11.33
CA GLU A 76 7.01 9.77 11.01
C GLU A 76 7.52 9.26 9.66
N GLY A 77 7.53 10.09 8.63
CA GLY A 77 7.97 9.69 7.29
C GLY A 77 9.44 9.28 7.26
N VAL A 78 10.30 9.98 7.99
CA VAL A 78 11.72 9.62 8.12
C VAL A 78 11.87 8.30 8.88
N ALA A 79 11.16 8.12 10.00
CA ALA A 79 11.18 6.87 10.77
C ALA A 79 10.68 5.68 9.92
N ALA A 80 9.57 5.84 9.21
CA ALA A 80 9.03 4.83 8.30
C ALA A 80 10.04 4.44 7.22
N ARG A 81 10.74 5.41 6.63
CA ARG A 81 11.77 5.15 5.62
C ARG A 81 12.99 4.42 6.19
N VAL A 82 13.45 4.79 7.39
CA VAL A 82 14.54 4.07 8.06
C VAL A 82 14.14 2.63 8.36
N ASN A 83 12.92 2.42 8.86
CA ASN A 83 12.40 1.09 9.13
C ASN A 83 12.24 0.26 7.85
N ALA A 84 11.70 0.82 6.78
CA ALA A 84 11.60 0.14 5.48
C ALA A 84 12.97 -0.30 4.95
N ARG A 85 14.00 0.53 5.12
CA ARG A 85 15.38 0.16 4.78
C ARG A 85 15.90 -0.96 5.68
N ARG A 86 15.68 -0.88 7.00
CA ARG A 86 16.08 -1.93 7.94
C ARG A 86 15.42 -3.26 7.63
N PHE A 87 14.12 -3.28 7.35
CA PHE A 87 13.39 -4.50 6.97
C PHE A 87 13.89 -5.09 5.66
N ARG A 88 14.26 -4.25 4.68
CA ARG A 88 14.84 -4.73 3.42
C ARG A 88 16.18 -5.44 3.66
N VAL A 89 17.03 -4.89 4.54
CA VAL A 89 18.31 -5.54 4.90
C VAL A 89 18.08 -6.84 5.67
N HIS A 90 17.16 -6.84 6.64
CA HIS A 90 16.90 -8.03 7.46
C HIS A 90 16.24 -9.17 6.68
N ARG A 91 15.40 -8.86 5.68
CA ARG A 91 14.83 -9.88 4.78
C ARG A 91 15.95 -10.64 4.08
N THR A 92 16.91 -9.94 3.47
CA THR A 92 18.01 -10.58 2.74
C THR A 92 18.87 -11.46 3.64
N THR A 93 19.21 -11.01 4.85
CA THR A 93 20.09 -11.79 5.74
C THR A 93 19.40 -13.04 6.31
N ARG A 94 18.09 -12.99 6.58
CA ARG A 94 17.36 -14.16 7.11
C ARG A 94 17.11 -15.23 6.05
N THR A 95 16.73 -14.87 4.83
CA THR A 95 16.59 -15.87 3.76
C THR A 95 17.92 -16.51 3.43
N LEU A 96 19.03 -15.77 3.41
CA LEU A 96 20.35 -16.36 3.21
C LEU A 96 20.77 -17.30 4.35
N ARG A 97 20.40 -17.01 5.59
CA ARG A 97 20.67 -17.91 6.72
C ARG A 97 19.85 -19.19 6.63
N LEU A 98 18.55 -19.09 6.32
CA LEU A 98 17.69 -20.26 6.14
C LEU A 98 18.09 -21.09 4.92
N LEU A 99 18.50 -20.45 3.82
CA LEU A 99 19.07 -21.12 2.65
C LEU A 99 20.39 -21.82 2.99
N GLY A 100 21.26 -21.18 3.77
CA GLY A 100 22.51 -21.81 4.24
C GLY A 100 22.26 -23.02 5.13
N GLU A 101 21.25 -22.95 6.01
CA GLU A 101 20.86 -24.07 6.88
C GLU A 101 20.19 -25.21 6.09
N TYR A 102 19.33 -24.89 5.11
CA TYR A 102 18.75 -25.89 4.21
C TYR A 102 19.79 -26.52 3.27
N LEU A 103 20.73 -25.73 2.75
CA LEU A 103 21.82 -26.23 1.89
C LEU A 103 22.77 -27.12 2.69
N GLY A 104 23.07 -26.78 3.95
CA GLY A 104 23.85 -27.65 4.84
C GLY A 104 23.15 -28.97 5.14
N LEU A 105 21.81 -28.95 5.33
CA LEU A 105 21.00 -30.17 5.48
C LEU A 105 20.93 -31.01 4.19
N LEU A 106 20.98 -30.36 3.03
CA LEU A 106 21.03 -31.04 1.71
C LEU A 106 22.40 -31.68 1.44
N GLU A 107 23.48 -31.09 1.94
CA GLU A 107 24.85 -31.62 1.79
C GLU A 107 25.04 -32.91 2.62
N ASP A 108 24.43 -33.01 3.81
CA ASP A 108 24.46 -34.23 4.62
C ASP A 108 23.54 -35.37 4.11
N SER A 109 22.56 -35.06 3.24
CA SER A 109 21.59 -36.04 2.75
C SER A 109 21.97 -36.73 1.43
N GLY A 110 23.16 -36.47 0.89
CA GLY A 110 23.70 -37.21 -0.27
C GLY A 110 22.88 -37.03 -1.57
N LEU A 111 22.12 -35.95 -1.67
CA LEU A 111 21.29 -35.61 -2.83
C LEU A 111 22.07 -34.69 -3.78
N ASP A 112 22.99 -35.28 -4.55
CA ASP A 112 23.77 -34.58 -5.59
C ASP A 112 22.88 -33.89 -6.67
N GLY A 113 21.59 -34.21 -6.75
CA GLY A 113 20.63 -33.61 -7.69
C GLY A 113 20.07 -32.24 -7.32
N ALA A 114 20.25 -31.76 -6.08
CA ALA A 114 19.65 -30.48 -5.65
C ALA A 114 20.31 -29.24 -6.29
N ARG A 115 21.54 -29.37 -6.80
CA ARG A 115 22.25 -28.30 -7.50
C ARG A 115 21.63 -27.95 -8.86
N GLU A 116 20.95 -28.89 -9.51
CA GLU A 116 20.40 -28.72 -10.85
C GLU A 116 19.06 -27.95 -10.82
N LEU A 117 18.24 -28.18 -9.78
CA LEU A 117 16.98 -27.46 -9.56
C LEU A 117 17.16 -25.98 -9.15
N ALA A 118 18.25 -25.65 -8.45
CA ALA A 118 18.50 -24.29 -7.98
C ALA A 118 18.90 -23.31 -9.11
N TYR A 119 19.33 -23.82 -10.26
CA TYR A 119 19.69 -23.00 -11.42
C TYR A 119 18.50 -22.65 -12.33
N GLU A 120 17.37 -23.35 -12.20
CA GLU A 120 16.27 -23.28 -13.18
C GLU A 120 15.10 -22.36 -12.78
N THR A 121 15.07 -21.84 -11.55
CA THR A 121 14.00 -20.92 -11.11
C THR A 121 14.50 -19.51 -10.83
N PRO A 122 14.72 -18.66 -11.84
CA PRO A 122 15.19 -17.28 -11.64
C PRO A 122 14.12 -16.30 -11.12
N ASN A 123 12.85 -16.69 -10.89
CA ASN A 123 11.79 -15.70 -10.61
C ASN A 123 10.55 -16.20 -9.83
N VAL A 124 10.66 -17.19 -8.94
CA VAL A 124 9.53 -17.44 -8.01
C VAL A 124 9.62 -16.45 -6.85
N GLY A 125 8.87 -15.35 -7.00
CA GLY A 125 8.72 -14.30 -6.00
C GLY A 125 8.27 -14.89 -4.66
N LEU A 126 9.22 -14.97 -3.72
CA LEU A 126 8.98 -15.41 -2.36
C LEU A 126 8.47 -14.23 -1.53
N ASP A 127 7.28 -13.74 -1.86
CA ASP A 127 6.52 -12.79 -1.03
C ASP A 127 5.77 -13.57 0.05
N ILE A 128 6.52 -14.19 0.96
CA ILE A 128 5.95 -14.74 2.20
C ILE A 128 5.86 -13.57 3.19
N ILE A 129 4.64 -13.04 3.32
CA ILE A 129 4.25 -12.08 4.36
C ILE A 129 4.58 -12.68 5.74
N PHE A 130 5.54 -12.07 6.44
CA PHE A 130 5.92 -12.41 7.82
C PHE A 130 5.21 -11.48 8.80
N LEU A 131 4.13 -11.97 9.41
CA LEU A 131 3.65 -11.50 10.72
C LEU A 131 4.60 -12.09 11.79
N SER A 132 5.09 -11.26 12.72
CA SER A 132 6.27 -11.54 13.55
C SER A 132 6.02 -12.42 14.80
N SER A 133 4.98 -13.26 14.78
CA SER A 133 4.72 -14.27 15.79
C SER A 133 3.87 -15.33 15.12
N GLU A 134 4.31 -16.59 15.15
CA GLU A 134 3.54 -17.73 14.63
C GLU A 134 2.11 -17.75 15.21
N GLU A 135 1.97 -17.27 16.45
CA GLU A 135 0.73 -17.16 17.19
C GLU A 135 -0.18 -16.05 16.64
N HIS A 136 0.38 -14.88 16.30
CA HIS A 136 -0.37 -13.83 15.61
C HIS A 136 -0.75 -14.24 14.17
N ARG A 137 0.04 -15.12 13.53
CA ARG A 137 -0.29 -15.66 12.21
C ARG A 137 -1.47 -16.60 12.27
N ARG A 138 -1.49 -17.52 13.25
CA ARG A 138 -2.62 -18.42 13.48
C ARG A 138 -3.86 -17.63 13.85
N GLN A 139 -3.74 -16.65 14.76
CA GLN A 139 -4.87 -15.82 15.15
C GLN A 139 -5.42 -14.98 13.98
N ALA A 140 -4.58 -14.31 13.20
CA ALA A 140 -5.04 -13.53 12.03
C ALA A 140 -5.62 -14.43 10.93
N GLN A 141 -5.07 -15.64 10.75
CA GLN A 141 -5.60 -16.62 9.81
C GLN A 141 -6.95 -17.17 10.28
N ASP A 142 -7.12 -17.44 11.57
CA ASP A 142 -8.37 -17.92 12.15
C ASP A 142 -9.46 -16.82 12.13
N GLU A 143 -9.10 -15.58 12.44
CA GLU A 143 -9.99 -14.41 12.32
C GLU A 143 -10.42 -14.17 10.87
N TRP A 144 -9.49 -14.28 9.92
CA TRP A 144 -9.80 -14.17 8.50
C TRP A 144 -10.69 -15.31 8.01
N LEU A 145 -10.37 -16.57 8.38
CA LEU A 145 -11.19 -17.73 8.03
C LEU A 145 -12.59 -17.64 8.65
N ALA A 146 -12.71 -17.15 9.89
CA ALA A 146 -14.00 -16.93 10.55
C ALA A 146 -14.82 -15.86 9.83
N TRP A 147 -14.20 -14.75 9.43
CA TRP A 147 -14.85 -13.70 8.66
C TRP A 147 -15.31 -14.20 7.29
N VAL A 148 -14.44 -14.88 6.52
CA VAL A 148 -14.80 -15.49 5.22
C VAL A 148 -15.95 -16.49 5.37
N ALA A 149 -15.93 -17.32 6.43
CA ALA A 149 -17.02 -18.26 6.70
C ALA A 149 -18.32 -17.57 7.13
N SER A 150 -18.27 -16.39 7.75
CA SER A 150 -19.47 -15.59 8.03
C SER A 150 -20.04 -14.95 6.78
N GLU A 151 -19.16 -14.45 5.90
CA GLU A 151 -19.56 -13.82 4.63
C GLU A 151 -20.15 -14.87 3.68
N LEU A 152 -19.51 -16.04 3.52
CA LEU A 152 -20.08 -17.13 2.73
C LEU A 152 -21.44 -17.62 3.26
N ARG A 153 -21.67 -17.55 4.58
CA ARG A 153 -22.97 -17.87 5.19
C ARG A 153 -24.03 -16.80 4.91
N SER A 154 -23.69 -15.52 5.00
CA SER A 154 -24.63 -14.45 4.68
C SER A 154 -25.03 -14.49 3.20
N TRP A 155 -24.07 -14.78 2.32
CA TRP A 155 -24.33 -14.96 0.89
C TRP A 155 -25.18 -16.20 0.60
N THR A 156 -24.89 -17.33 1.25
CA THR A 156 -25.72 -18.54 1.06
C THR A 156 -27.14 -18.39 1.61
N GLN A 157 -27.33 -17.67 2.73
CA GLN A 157 -28.67 -17.31 3.23
C GLN A 157 -29.41 -16.33 2.30
N ALA A 158 -28.70 -15.34 1.74
CA ALA A 158 -29.29 -14.46 0.74
C ALA A 158 -29.65 -15.21 -0.55
N CYS A 159 -28.91 -16.28 -0.89
CA CYS A 159 -29.14 -17.07 -2.10
C CYS A 159 -30.20 -18.16 -1.94
N SER A 160 -30.46 -18.67 -0.73
CA SER A 160 -31.57 -19.62 -0.51
C SER A 160 -32.94 -19.02 -0.82
N ASP A 161 -33.06 -17.70 -0.77
CA ASP A 161 -34.27 -16.97 -1.17
C ASP A 161 -34.34 -16.71 -2.69
N CYS A 162 -33.24 -16.87 -3.44
CA CYS A 162 -33.13 -16.42 -4.83
C CYS A 162 -33.20 -17.52 -5.90
N GLY A 163 -33.10 -18.81 -5.55
CA GLY A 163 -33.28 -19.93 -6.50
C GLY A 163 -32.30 -20.01 -7.69
N GLU A 164 -31.33 -19.10 -7.80
CA GLU A 164 -30.35 -19.04 -8.88
C GLU A 164 -28.91 -18.98 -8.31
N ALA A 165 -27.96 -19.60 -9.01
CA ALA A 165 -26.57 -19.63 -8.59
C ALA A 165 -25.91 -18.24 -8.73
N PRO A 166 -25.17 -17.75 -7.71
CA PRO A 166 -24.69 -16.36 -7.64
C PRO A 166 -23.54 -16.00 -8.61
N PHE A 167 -23.01 -16.95 -9.37
CA PHE A 167 -21.96 -16.71 -10.36
C PHE A 167 -21.96 -17.80 -11.44
N PRO A 168 -21.46 -17.51 -12.65
CA PRO A 168 -21.30 -18.50 -13.70
C PRO A 168 -20.26 -19.54 -13.25
N LEU A 169 -20.76 -20.68 -12.77
CA LEU A 169 -19.95 -21.86 -12.48
C LEU A 169 -19.59 -22.56 -13.80
N PRO A 170 -18.38 -23.14 -13.91
CA PRO A 170 -18.07 -24.07 -14.99
C PRO A 170 -19.10 -25.20 -15.02
N ASP A 171 -19.51 -25.64 -16.23
CA ASP A 171 -20.65 -26.53 -16.45
C ASP A 171 -20.67 -27.77 -15.53
N GLY A 172 -19.49 -28.38 -15.28
CA GLY A 172 -19.38 -29.57 -14.41
C GLY A 172 -19.66 -29.33 -12.92
N LEU A 173 -19.55 -28.09 -12.42
CA LEU A 173 -19.91 -27.74 -11.04
C LEU A 173 -21.37 -27.31 -10.92
N GLN A 174 -21.97 -26.81 -12.01
CA GLN A 174 -23.37 -26.42 -12.02
C GLN A 174 -24.30 -27.63 -11.90
N GLU A 175 -23.97 -28.75 -12.57
CA GLU A 175 -24.72 -30.01 -12.45
C GLU A 175 -24.66 -30.60 -11.03
N ARG A 176 -23.49 -30.53 -10.38
CA ARG A 176 -23.32 -30.99 -8.98
C ARG A 176 -24.13 -30.17 -8.00
N TRP A 177 -24.20 -28.86 -8.19
CA TRP A 177 -24.99 -27.97 -7.33
C TRP A 177 -26.50 -28.27 -7.46
N ARG A 178 -27.01 -28.40 -8.70
CA ARG A 178 -28.43 -28.78 -8.92
C ARG A 178 -28.78 -30.15 -8.34
N ALA A 179 -27.85 -31.11 -8.41
CA ALA A 179 -28.06 -32.44 -7.82
C ALA A 179 -28.15 -32.41 -6.28
N GLN A 180 -27.55 -31.41 -5.63
CA GLN A 180 -27.53 -31.29 -4.17
C GLN A 180 -28.80 -30.61 -3.62
N ASP A 181 -29.33 -29.61 -4.33
CA ASP A 181 -30.56 -28.90 -3.94
C ASP A 181 -31.85 -29.69 -4.20
N GLY A 182 -31.86 -30.65 -5.14
CA GLY A 182 -33.00 -31.53 -5.39
C GLY A 182 -33.27 -32.59 -4.29
N SER A 183 -32.53 -32.58 -3.18
CA SER A 183 -32.62 -33.58 -2.11
C SER A 183 -33.23 -33.07 -0.80
N ARG A 184 -33.72 -31.82 -0.77
CA ARG A 184 -34.39 -31.20 0.39
C ARG A 184 -35.89 -31.05 0.21
#